data_AF-A0A7S1CAH8-F1
#
_entry.id   AF-A0A7S1CAH8-F1
#
_cell.length_a   1.000
_cell.length_b   1.000
_cell.length_c   1.000
_cell.angle_alpha   90.00
_cell.angle_beta   90.00
_cell.angle_gamma   90.00
#
_symmetry.space_group_name_H-M   'P 1'
#
loop_
_entity.id
_entity.type
_entity.pdbx_description
1 polymer ?
#
loop_
_entity_poly.entity_id
_entity_poly.type
_entity_poly.pdbx_seq_one_letter_code
_entity_poly.pdbx_strand_id
1 'polypeptide(L)'
;RRGWWSPDPTSLQFYECRLSSCLGARPGPNGTMLPAGCAEGYTGRLCSLCDAGFFMQFGRCRACPETEGGSIFVIIAVVVALVVAAVTAFKMRHILPITVGKIVVAFLQVVGSANVAFSVEWPDAFEGAINTMKVAMLDIITLTRASCAAPMTFYDSFTTTLGVFIGLSVLGVAGMAYRDAKQRRRERRDLRVRSAAIRAEVEAKRKAREAAAAARGNGQGIDSRDRGRISRVGSGVSGGVAAGGAVSPTATDASPTIARASSRDSAPDSSTAASTTPTSPAHYVSVVTPEMHADATSILSEFEGLRLPRWPRIFASLSMFWLLCYPGVSVKLMRVFKCVEVQGAWWLEADM
;
A
#
# COMPACT_ATOMS: atom_id res chain seq x y z
N ARG A 1 6.41 15.55 -51.90
CA ARG A 1 6.07 14.10 -51.97
C ARG A 1 5.12 13.78 -50.80
N ARG A 2 4.60 12.56 -50.62
CA ARG A 2 3.97 12.18 -49.34
C ARG A 2 4.99 12.31 -48.21
N GLY A 3 4.56 12.67 -47.00
CA GLY A 3 5.45 12.94 -45.86
C GLY A 3 6.14 14.32 -45.89
N TRP A 4 5.71 15.23 -46.78
CA TRP A 4 6.27 16.58 -46.89
C TRP A 4 5.15 17.63 -46.90
N TRP A 5 5.33 18.68 -46.11
CA TRP A 5 4.44 19.84 -45.98
C TRP A 5 5.10 21.09 -46.57
N SER A 6 4.28 22.02 -47.07
CA SER A 6 4.69 23.36 -47.48
C SER A 6 3.71 24.35 -46.84
N PRO A 7 4.19 25.53 -46.36
CA PRO A 7 3.30 26.57 -45.83
C PRO A 7 2.40 27.21 -46.89
N ASP A 8 2.77 27.14 -48.18
CA ASP A 8 2.04 27.73 -49.30
C ASP A 8 2.23 26.88 -50.58
N PRO A 9 1.22 26.74 -51.46
CA PRO A 9 1.34 25.99 -52.71
C PRO A 9 2.40 26.53 -53.70
N THR A 10 2.83 27.79 -53.57
CA THR A 10 3.88 28.42 -54.37
C THR A 10 5.26 28.43 -53.69
N SER A 11 5.33 28.07 -52.41
CA SER A 11 6.59 28.02 -51.65
C SER A 11 7.51 26.90 -52.14
N LEU A 12 8.79 27.24 -52.33
CA LEU A 12 9.88 26.28 -52.59
C LEU A 12 10.46 25.66 -51.31
N GLN A 13 10.06 26.13 -50.12
CA GLN A 13 10.44 25.55 -48.84
C GLN A 13 9.49 24.40 -48.47
N PHE A 14 10.07 23.21 -48.31
CA PHE A 14 9.35 22.00 -47.90
C PHE A 14 9.94 21.46 -46.58
N TYR A 15 9.06 21.05 -45.68
CA TYR A 15 9.43 20.47 -44.38
C TYR A 15 8.99 19.00 -44.33
N GLU A 16 9.84 18.13 -43.77
CA GLU A 16 9.53 16.72 -43.57
C GLU A 16 8.59 16.53 -42.37
N CYS A 17 7.51 15.78 -42.56
CA CYS A 17 6.54 15.50 -41.51
C CYS A 17 6.89 14.20 -40.79
N ARG A 18 6.91 14.24 -39.45
CA ARG A 18 7.16 13.03 -38.64
C ARG A 18 6.01 12.01 -38.70
N LEU A 19 4.82 12.45 -39.10
CA LEU A 19 3.65 11.60 -39.29
C LEU A 19 3.37 11.47 -40.79
N SER A 20 2.88 10.29 -41.20
CA SER A 20 2.36 10.00 -42.53
C SER A 20 1.10 10.81 -42.92
N SER A 21 0.62 11.71 -42.04
CA SER A 21 -0.49 12.65 -42.22
C SER A 21 -0.29 13.69 -43.34
N CYS A 22 0.94 13.93 -43.82
CA CYS A 22 1.19 14.90 -44.87
C CYS A 22 0.94 14.33 -46.27
N LEU A 23 -0.23 14.68 -46.82
CA LEU A 23 -0.61 14.39 -48.20
C LEU A 23 0.10 15.38 -49.13
N GLY A 24 1.21 14.95 -49.72
CA GLY A 24 1.80 15.67 -50.86
C GLY A 24 0.80 15.79 -52.02
N ALA A 25 1.04 16.77 -52.90
CA ALA A 25 0.18 17.10 -54.03
C ALA A 25 -0.34 15.85 -54.78
N ARG A 26 -1.66 15.79 -54.99
CA ARG A 26 -2.39 14.57 -55.40
C ARG A 26 -3.46 14.89 -56.44
N PRO A 27 -3.77 13.97 -57.38
CA PRO A 27 -4.95 14.12 -58.22
C PRO A 27 -6.21 14.07 -57.35
N GLY A 28 -7.13 15.00 -57.62
CA GLY A 28 -8.45 15.09 -57.01
C GLY A 28 -9.52 14.30 -57.77
N PRO A 29 -10.74 14.19 -57.21
CA PRO A 29 -11.85 13.48 -57.85
C PRO A 29 -12.23 14.06 -59.22
N ASN A 30 -11.96 15.36 -59.44
CA ASN A 30 -12.27 16.07 -60.69
C ASN A 30 -11.04 16.18 -61.62
N GLY A 31 -9.99 15.37 -61.42
CA GLY A 31 -8.75 15.40 -62.21
C GLY A 31 -7.82 16.60 -61.94
N THR A 32 -8.26 17.59 -61.17
CA THR A 32 -7.42 18.71 -60.72
C THR A 32 -6.33 18.24 -59.74
N MET A 33 -5.12 18.79 -59.83
CA MET A 33 -4.08 18.54 -58.82
C MET A 33 -4.39 19.37 -57.57
N LEU A 34 -4.70 18.71 -56.45
CA LEU A 34 -4.72 19.37 -55.15
C LEU A 34 -3.28 19.68 -54.72
N PRO A 35 -3.04 20.81 -54.05
CA PRO A 35 -1.74 21.13 -53.45
C PRO A 35 -1.39 20.14 -52.33
N ALA A 36 -0.14 20.23 -51.83
CA ALA A 36 0.22 19.53 -50.61
C ALA A 36 -0.59 20.06 -49.40
N GLY A 37 -1.02 19.16 -48.52
CA GLY A 37 -1.87 19.49 -47.38
C GLY A 37 -2.04 18.31 -46.43
N CYS A 38 -3.00 18.41 -45.52
CA CYS A 38 -3.18 17.43 -44.45
C CYS A 38 -4.14 16.29 -44.83
N ALA A 39 -3.93 15.14 -44.18
CA ALA A 39 -4.89 14.05 -44.13
C ALA A 39 -6.12 14.43 -43.30
N GLU A 40 -7.20 13.69 -43.50
CA GLU A 40 -8.47 13.89 -42.80
C GLU A 40 -8.30 13.84 -41.27
N GLY A 41 -8.86 14.83 -40.57
CA GLY A 41 -8.73 14.97 -39.12
C GLY A 41 -7.42 15.58 -38.63
N TYR A 42 -6.51 16.00 -39.51
CA TYR A 42 -5.28 16.71 -39.17
C TYR A 42 -5.29 18.15 -39.70
N THR A 43 -4.71 19.07 -38.92
CA THR A 43 -4.60 20.50 -39.24
C THR A 43 -3.29 21.08 -38.68
N GLY A 44 -3.11 22.40 -38.72
CA GLY A 44 -1.93 23.08 -38.17
C GLY A 44 -0.68 23.00 -39.07
N ARG A 45 0.49 23.32 -38.49
CA ARG A 45 1.78 23.30 -39.19
C ARG A 45 2.28 21.85 -39.25
N LEU A 46 2.88 21.44 -40.37
CA LEU A 46 3.28 20.03 -40.62
C LEU A 46 2.18 18.97 -40.37
N CYS A 47 0.90 19.37 -40.30
CA CYS A 47 -0.23 18.50 -39.99
C CYS A 47 -0.12 17.76 -38.65
N SER A 48 0.44 18.39 -37.60
CA SER A 48 0.57 17.81 -36.26
C SER A 48 -0.60 18.05 -35.30
N LEU A 49 -1.46 19.05 -35.53
CA LEU A 49 -2.70 19.23 -34.77
C LEU A 49 -3.79 18.28 -35.28
N CYS A 50 -4.75 17.97 -34.40
CA CYS A 50 -6.01 17.37 -34.81
C CYS A 50 -7.05 18.46 -35.08
N ASP A 51 -7.88 18.23 -36.09
CA ASP A 51 -8.95 19.14 -36.49
C ASP A 51 -10.14 19.09 -35.51
N ALA A 52 -11.09 20.03 -35.64
CA ALA A 52 -12.29 20.07 -34.81
C ALA A 52 -13.07 18.74 -34.87
N GLY A 53 -13.40 18.18 -33.71
CA GLY A 53 -14.01 16.86 -33.61
C GLY A 53 -13.03 15.67 -33.67
N PHE A 54 -11.73 15.91 -33.76
CA PHE A 54 -10.68 14.88 -33.66
C PHE A 54 -9.79 15.10 -32.42
N PHE A 55 -9.23 14.02 -31.89
CA PHE A 55 -8.30 14.05 -30.75
C PHE A 55 -7.06 13.19 -31.01
N MET A 56 -5.92 13.61 -30.47
CA MET A 56 -4.64 12.93 -30.67
C MET A 56 -4.55 11.69 -29.76
N GLN A 57 -4.72 10.50 -30.33
CA GLN A 57 -4.56 9.22 -29.61
C GLN A 57 -3.31 8.49 -30.09
N PHE A 58 -2.37 8.28 -29.17
CA PHE A 58 -1.12 7.54 -29.39
C PHE A 58 -0.21 8.03 -30.55
N GLY A 59 -0.42 9.25 -31.04
CA GLY A 59 0.33 9.83 -32.16
C GLY A 59 -0.42 9.85 -33.49
N ARG A 60 -1.73 9.53 -33.49
CA ARG A 60 -2.63 9.68 -34.64
C ARG A 60 -3.93 10.37 -34.22
N CYS A 61 -4.47 11.23 -35.06
CA CYS A 61 -5.78 11.83 -34.84
C CYS A 61 -6.90 10.80 -35.05
N ARG A 62 -7.85 10.76 -34.12
CA ARG A 62 -9.03 9.89 -34.12
C ARG A 62 -10.28 10.74 -33.95
N ALA A 63 -11.37 10.41 -34.63
CA ALA A 63 -12.64 11.10 -34.44
C ALA A 63 -13.18 10.89 -33.01
N CYS A 64 -13.68 11.98 -32.41
CA CYS A 64 -14.53 11.95 -31.23
C CYS A 64 -15.88 11.30 -31.56
N PRO A 65 -16.59 10.71 -30.58
CA PRO A 65 -17.97 10.30 -30.80
C PRO A 65 -18.86 11.54 -31.06
N GLU A 66 -19.77 11.46 -32.03
CA GLU A 66 -20.68 12.56 -32.42
C GLU A 66 -21.65 13.00 -31.31
N THR A 67 -21.76 12.23 -30.23
CA THR A 67 -22.54 12.61 -29.04
C THR A 67 -21.64 13.26 -28.00
N GLU A 68 -21.95 14.51 -27.62
CA GLU A 68 -21.19 15.25 -26.60
C GLU A 68 -21.10 14.50 -25.26
N GLY A 69 -22.17 13.79 -24.88
CA GLY A 69 -22.20 12.90 -23.71
C GLY A 69 -21.44 11.58 -23.87
N GLY A 70 -21.05 11.18 -25.09
CA GLY A 70 -20.37 9.92 -25.37
C GLY A 70 -18.95 9.87 -24.81
N SER A 71 -18.23 11.00 -24.81
CA SER A 71 -16.92 11.13 -24.16
C SER A 71 -17.06 10.99 -22.64
N ILE A 72 -18.05 11.64 -22.03
CA ILE A 72 -18.37 11.57 -20.60
C ILE A 72 -18.74 10.14 -20.18
N PHE A 73 -19.55 9.43 -20.98
CA PHE A 73 -19.89 8.03 -20.73
C PHE A 73 -18.64 7.13 -20.75
N VAL A 74 -17.72 7.32 -21.71
CA VAL A 74 -16.45 6.58 -21.77
C VAL A 74 -15.55 6.90 -20.57
N ILE A 75 -15.46 8.16 -20.14
CA ILE A 75 -14.75 8.56 -18.91
C ILE A 75 -15.31 7.79 -17.70
N ILE A 76 -16.63 7.81 -17.51
CA ILE A 76 -17.29 7.15 -16.38
C ILE A 76 -17.09 5.63 -16.44
N ALA A 77 -17.28 5.00 -17.60
CA ALA A 77 -17.12 3.56 -17.77
C ALA A 77 -15.68 3.08 -17.44
N VAL A 78 -14.66 3.81 -17.89
CA VAL A 78 -13.25 3.52 -17.58
C VAL A 78 -12.96 3.74 -16.09
N VAL A 79 -13.45 4.82 -15.48
CA VAL A 79 -13.27 5.07 -14.03
C VAL A 79 -13.94 3.98 -13.20
N VAL A 80 -15.15 3.55 -13.55
CA VAL A 80 -15.84 2.42 -12.89
C VAL A 80 -15.06 1.12 -13.07
N ALA A 81 -14.57 0.82 -14.28
CA ALA A 81 -13.74 -0.37 -14.53
C ALA A 81 -12.45 -0.37 -13.70
N LEU A 82 -11.77 0.77 -13.57
CA LEU A 82 -10.58 0.92 -12.72
C LEU A 82 -10.90 0.76 -11.22
N VAL A 83 -12.03 1.29 -10.75
CA VAL A 83 -12.49 1.08 -9.36
C VAL A 83 -12.84 -0.39 -9.11
N VAL A 84 -13.54 -1.06 -10.02
CA VAL A 84 -13.85 -2.49 -9.93
C VAL A 84 -12.56 -3.33 -9.94
N ALA A 85 -11.60 -3.03 -10.81
CA ALA A 85 -10.30 -3.68 -10.84
C ALA A 85 -9.53 -3.48 -9.52
N ALA A 86 -9.50 -2.26 -8.97
CA ALA A 86 -8.83 -1.96 -7.71
C ALA A 86 -9.48 -2.67 -6.50
N VAL A 87 -10.82 -2.69 -6.42
CA VAL A 87 -11.57 -3.42 -5.38
C VAL A 87 -11.37 -4.94 -5.52
N THR A 88 -11.32 -5.45 -6.74
CA THR A 88 -11.09 -6.88 -7.02
C THR A 88 -9.67 -7.27 -6.65
N ALA A 89 -8.65 -6.50 -7.04
CA ALA A 89 -7.26 -6.70 -6.62
C ALA A 89 -7.09 -6.60 -5.08
N PHE A 90 -7.79 -5.67 -4.42
CA PHE A 90 -7.77 -5.55 -2.96
C PHE A 90 -8.39 -6.78 -2.26
N LYS A 91 -9.49 -7.33 -2.78
CA LYS A 91 -10.07 -8.60 -2.30
C LYS A 91 -9.14 -9.79 -2.58
N MET A 92 -8.61 -9.90 -3.80
CA MET A 92 -7.75 -11.00 -4.24
C MET A 92 -6.31 -10.91 -3.72
N ARG A 93 -5.95 -9.93 -2.88
CA ARG A 93 -4.59 -9.77 -2.29
C ARG A 93 -4.09 -10.97 -1.47
N HIS A 94 -4.98 -11.90 -1.14
CA HIS A 94 -4.67 -13.16 -0.45
C HIS A 94 -4.36 -14.31 -1.43
N ILE A 95 -4.77 -14.17 -2.69
CA ILE A 95 -4.64 -15.20 -3.75
C ILE A 95 -3.50 -14.80 -4.70
N LEU A 96 -3.45 -13.55 -5.14
CA LEU A 96 -2.33 -13.00 -5.90
C LEU A 96 -1.31 -12.34 -4.96
N PRO A 97 -0.06 -12.83 -4.86
CA PRO A 97 0.97 -12.15 -4.09
C PRO A 97 1.33 -10.82 -4.76
N ILE A 98 1.20 -9.74 -4.00
CA ILE A 98 1.35 -8.34 -4.48
C ILE A 98 2.71 -8.12 -5.21
N THR A 99 3.76 -8.83 -4.81
CA THR A 99 5.09 -8.80 -5.46
C THR A 99 5.04 -9.24 -6.92
N VAL A 100 4.35 -10.34 -7.24
CA VAL A 100 4.23 -10.83 -8.63
C VAL A 100 3.37 -9.90 -9.46
N GLY A 101 2.26 -9.40 -8.90
CA GLY A 101 1.41 -8.41 -9.55
C GLY A 101 2.18 -7.13 -9.91
N LYS A 102 3.06 -6.64 -9.02
CA LYS A 102 3.95 -5.50 -9.30
C LYS A 102 4.92 -5.77 -10.45
N ILE A 103 5.50 -6.97 -10.54
CA ILE A 103 6.44 -7.34 -11.62
C ILE A 103 5.72 -7.38 -12.97
N VAL A 104 4.53 -8.00 -13.04
CA VAL A 104 3.72 -8.06 -14.27
C VAL A 104 3.28 -6.65 -14.71
N VAL A 105 2.82 -5.81 -13.78
CA VAL A 105 2.47 -4.41 -14.05
C VAL A 105 3.67 -3.63 -14.56
N ALA A 106 4.82 -3.71 -13.88
CA ALA A 106 6.04 -3.01 -14.28
C ALA A 106 6.53 -3.46 -15.67
N PHE A 107 6.44 -4.76 -15.99
CA PHE A 107 6.76 -5.28 -17.32
C PHE A 107 5.84 -4.69 -18.41
N LEU A 108 4.52 -4.71 -18.19
CA LEU A 108 3.55 -4.11 -19.12
C LEU A 108 3.75 -2.60 -19.29
N GLN A 109 4.13 -1.89 -18.22
CA GLN A 109 4.48 -0.47 -18.26
C GLN A 109 5.75 -0.21 -19.08
N VAL A 110 6.79 -1.03 -18.92
CA VAL A 110 8.03 -0.93 -19.72
C VAL A 110 7.74 -1.17 -21.20
N VAL A 111 7.02 -2.24 -21.56
CA VAL A 111 6.65 -2.51 -22.96
C VAL A 111 5.73 -1.42 -23.52
N GLY A 112 4.75 -0.95 -22.75
CA GLY A 112 3.87 0.16 -23.13
C GLY A 112 4.60 1.48 -23.43
N SER A 113 5.75 1.71 -22.79
CA SER A 113 6.57 2.91 -23.01
C SER A 113 7.32 2.93 -24.35
N ALA A 114 7.49 1.78 -25.02
CA ALA A 114 8.23 1.68 -26.28
C ALA A 114 7.67 2.59 -27.38
N ASN A 115 6.34 2.66 -27.54
CA ASN A 115 5.67 3.55 -28.50
C ASN A 115 5.65 5.04 -28.07
N VAL A 116 6.45 5.43 -27.07
CA VAL A 116 6.70 6.84 -26.70
C VAL A 116 8.20 7.14 -26.76
N ALA A 117 9.05 6.18 -26.41
CA ALA A 117 10.50 6.28 -26.53
C ALA A 117 11.00 6.18 -27.98
N PHE A 118 10.33 5.39 -28.84
CA PHE A 118 10.75 5.14 -30.22
C PHE A 118 9.70 5.66 -31.21
N SER A 119 10.06 6.69 -31.98
CA SER A 119 9.26 7.22 -33.09
C SER A 119 9.39 6.34 -34.34
N VAL A 120 8.95 5.09 -34.24
CA VAL A 120 8.95 4.09 -35.32
C VAL A 120 7.51 3.91 -35.80
N GLU A 121 7.28 3.98 -37.11
CA GLU A 121 5.97 3.66 -37.70
C GLU A 121 5.74 2.13 -37.68
N TRP A 122 5.18 1.65 -36.56
CA TRP A 122 4.83 0.25 -36.38
C TRP A 122 3.61 -0.15 -37.24
N PRO A 123 3.53 -1.41 -37.71
CA PRO A 123 2.31 -1.94 -38.32
C PRO A 123 1.12 -1.87 -37.36
N ASP A 124 -0.07 -1.50 -37.87
CA ASP A 124 -1.24 -1.15 -37.03
C ASP A 124 -1.65 -2.25 -36.03
N ALA A 125 -1.47 -3.53 -36.38
CA ALA A 125 -1.73 -4.67 -35.50
C ALA A 125 -0.78 -4.72 -34.28
N PHE A 126 0.49 -4.34 -34.46
CA PHE A 126 1.47 -4.25 -33.38
C PHE A 126 1.30 -2.96 -32.57
N GLU A 127 0.95 -1.85 -33.23
CA GLU A 127 0.59 -0.60 -32.57
C GLU A 127 -0.60 -0.80 -31.61
N GLY A 128 -1.65 -1.49 -32.07
CA GLY A 128 -2.82 -1.85 -31.26
C GLY A 128 -2.47 -2.73 -30.04
N ALA A 129 -1.54 -3.67 -30.20
CA ALA A 129 -1.08 -4.52 -29.10
C ALA A 129 -0.34 -3.70 -28.02
N ILE A 130 0.63 -2.86 -28.39
CA ILE A 130 1.36 -2.01 -27.43
C ILE A 130 0.45 -0.95 -26.80
N ASN A 131 -0.47 -0.36 -27.58
CA ASN A 131 -1.44 0.60 -27.05
C ASN A 131 -2.43 -0.04 -26.07
N THR A 132 -2.71 -1.34 -26.20
CA THR A 132 -3.43 -2.10 -25.16
C THR A 132 -2.59 -2.26 -23.89
N MET A 133 -1.27 -2.45 -24.01
CA MET A 133 -0.36 -2.52 -22.84
C MET A 133 -0.20 -1.16 -22.14
N LYS A 134 -0.29 -0.03 -22.86
CA LYS A 134 -0.29 1.34 -22.27
C LYS A 134 -1.39 1.55 -21.22
N VAL A 135 -2.47 0.76 -21.22
CA VAL A 135 -3.50 0.79 -20.16
C VAL A 135 -2.88 0.56 -18.77
N ALA A 136 -1.81 -0.25 -18.66
CA ALA A 136 -1.09 -0.49 -17.41
C ALA A 136 -0.30 0.74 -16.87
N MET A 137 -0.11 1.79 -17.68
CA MET A 137 0.54 3.04 -17.27
C MET A 137 -0.44 4.02 -16.59
N LEU A 138 -1.74 3.73 -16.60
CA LEU A 138 -2.81 4.60 -16.12
C LEU A 138 -2.75 6.04 -16.67
N ASP A 139 -2.39 6.23 -17.95
CA ASP A 139 -2.62 7.52 -18.62
C ASP A 139 -4.11 7.67 -18.97
N ILE A 140 -4.90 7.92 -17.92
CA ILE A 140 -6.36 7.99 -17.96
C ILE A 140 -6.83 8.98 -19.02
N ILE A 141 -6.12 10.10 -19.23
CA ILE A 141 -6.53 11.17 -20.16
C ILE A 141 -6.51 10.71 -21.63
N THR A 142 -5.49 9.96 -22.06
CA THR A 142 -5.44 9.40 -23.44
C THR A 142 -6.30 8.15 -23.61
N LEU A 143 -6.61 7.45 -22.50
CA LEU A 143 -7.51 6.29 -22.50
C LEU A 143 -8.99 6.69 -22.54
N THR A 144 -9.41 7.70 -21.78
CA THR A 144 -10.82 8.12 -21.66
C THR A 144 -11.28 9.09 -22.75
N ARG A 145 -10.37 9.54 -23.63
CA ARG A 145 -10.62 10.59 -24.62
C ARG A 145 -11.08 11.91 -24.00
N ALA A 146 -10.53 12.29 -22.85
CA ALA A 146 -10.95 13.48 -22.11
C ALA A 146 -10.87 14.79 -22.94
N SER A 147 -9.95 14.85 -23.91
CA SER A 147 -9.82 15.95 -24.89
C SER A 147 -11.04 16.14 -25.81
N CYS A 148 -11.95 15.15 -25.91
CA CYS A 148 -13.25 15.28 -26.59
C CYS A 148 -14.35 15.88 -25.70
N ALA A 149 -14.13 15.97 -24.38
CA ALA A 149 -15.10 16.56 -23.42
C ALA A 149 -14.77 18.04 -23.12
N ALA A 150 -13.49 18.41 -23.20
CA ALA A 150 -13.03 19.80 -23.20
C ALA A 150 -11.73 19.91 -24.01
N PRO A 151 -11.52 20.98 -24.79
CA PRO A 151 -10.23 21.26 -25.41
C PRO A 151 -9.20 21.56 -24.30
N MET A 152 -8.24 20.65 -24.13
CA MET A 152 -7.22 20.69 -23.08
C MET A 152 -5.86 20.91 -23.73
N THR A 153 -5.14 21.98 -23.36
CA THR A 153 -3.75 22.16 -23.79
C THR A 153 -2.84 21.10 -23.16
N PHE A 154 -1.59 21.01 -23.61
CA PHE A 154 -0.58 20.20 -22.91
C PHE A 154 -0.47 20.60 -21.43
N TYR A 155 -0.52 21.91 -21.12
CA TYR A 155 -0.41 22.43 -19.76
C TYR A 155 -1.60 22.01 -18.88
N ASP A 156 -2.83 22.10 -19.38
CA ASP A 156 -4.05 21.69 -18.65
C ASP A 156 -4.05 20.17 -18.39
N SER A 157 -3.65 19.39 -19.40
CA SER A 157 -3.49 17.94 -19.29
C SER A 157 -2.42 17.56 -18.25
N PHE A 158 -1.27 18.25 -18.26
CA PHE A 158 -0.18 18.03 -17.31
C PHE A 158 -0.57 18.40 -15.88
N THR A 159 -1.05 19.63 -15.66
CA THR A 159 -1.46 20.14 -14.34
C THR A 159 -2.61 19.33 -13.75
N THR A 160 -3.60 18.94 -14.56
CA THR A 160 -4.70 18.06 -14.13
C THR A 160 -4.19 16.66 -13.77
N THR A 161 -3.29 16.07 -14.56
CA THR A 161 -2.67 14.77 -14.22
C THR A 161 -1.97 14.85 -12.86
N LEU A 162 -1.15 15.88 -12.66
CA LEU A 162 -0.35 16.07 -11.46
C LEU A 162 -1.21 16.37 -10.23
N GLY A 163 -2.22 17.25 -10.38
CA GLY A 163 -3.17 17.59 -9.32
C GLY A 163 -4.00 16.39 -8.85
N VAL A 164 -4.47 15.54 -9.77
CA VAL A 164 -5.17 14.29 -9.43
C VAL A 164 -4.22 13.31 -8.72
N PHE A 165 -2.99 13.14 -9.20
CA PHE A 165 -2.01 12.24 -8.57
C PHE A 165 -1.63 12.68 -7.15
N ILE A 166 -1.38 13.98 -6.94
CA ILE A 166 -1.08 14.55 -5.62
C ILE A 166 -2.30 14.46 -4.71
N GLY A 167 -3.49 14.83 -5.19
CA GLY A 167 -4.74 14.77 -4.44
C GLY A 167 -5.05 13.35 -3.95
N LEU A 168 -4.99 12.36 -4.84
CA LEU A 168 -5.17 10.94 -4.47
C LEU A 168 -4.08 10.43 -3.52
N SER A 169 -2.83 10.87 -3.69
CA SER A 169 -1.74 10.54 -2.73
C SER A 169 -2.02 11.10 -1.33
N VAL A 170 -2.40 12.39 -1.23
CA VAL A 170 -2.70 13.06 0.04
C VAL A 170 -3.93 12.45 0.71
N LEU A 171 -5.02 12.20 -0.04
CA LEU A 171 -6.21 11.52 0.48
C LEU A 171 -5.91 10.08 0.93
N GLY A 172 -5.05 9.35 0.20
CA GLY A 172 -4.58 8.02 0.58
C GLY A 172 -3.77 8.02 1.88
N VAL A 173 -2.80 8.93 2.02
CA VAL A 173 -2.00 9.11 3.25
C VAL A 173 -2.90 9.53 4.41
N ALA A 174 -3.75 10.55 4.23
CA ALA A 174 -4.64 11.05 5.28
C ALA A 174 -5.65 10.00 5.73
N GLY A 175 -6.26 9.25 4.78
CA GLY A 175 -7.18 8.16 5.08
C GLY A 175 -6.52 7.01 5.84
N MET A 176 -5.29 6.63 5.47
CA MET A 176 -4.54 5.58 6.17
C MET A 176 -4.06 6.04 7.55
N ALA A 177 -3.58 7.29 7.69
CA ALA A 177 -3.22 7.89 8.97
C ALA A 177 -4.43 8.02 9.90
N TYR A 178 -5.60 8.43 9.38
CA TYR A 178 -6.86 8.45 10.13
C TYR A 178 -7.25 7.03 10.60
N ARG A 179 -7.08 6.00 9.77
CA ARG A 179 -7.36 4.60 10.15
C ARG A 179 -6.40 4.09 11.24
N ASP A 180 -5.10 4.34 11.13
CA ASP A 180 -4.12 3.97 12.18
C ASP A 180 -4.40 4.74 13.49
N ALA A 181 -4.69 6.04 13.42
CA ALA A 181 -5.07 6.85 14.58
C ALA A 181 -6.40 6.38 15.23
N LYS A 182 -7.41 6.03 14.43
CA LYS A 182 -8.70 5.49 14.90
C LYS A 182 -8.54 4.10 15.52
N GLN A 183 -7.64 3.27 14.98
CA GLN A 183 -7.29 1.97 15.55
C GLN A 183 -6.54 2.15 16.89
N ARG A 184 -5.50 2.99 16.96
CA ARG A 184 -4.82 3.32 18.22
C ARG A 184 -5.75 3.87 19.30
N ARG A 185 -6.76 4.67 18.91
CA ARG A 185 -7.80 5.15 19.85
C ARG A 185 -8.67 4.03 20.42
N ARG A 186 -8.92 2.96 19.65
CA ARG A 186 -9.57 1.72 20.15
C ARG A 186 -8.63 0.93 21.06
N GLU A 187 -7.44 0.57 20.56
CA GLU A 187 -6.41 -0.15 21.31
C GLU A 187 -6.12 0.51 22.68
N ARG A 188 -5.96 1.84 22.72
CA ARG A 188 -5.78 2.60 23.98
C ARG A 188 -7.04 2.66 24.88
N ARG A 189 -8.26 2.59 24.34
CA ARG A 189 -9.49 2.48 25.14
C ARG A 189 -9.56 1.10 25.79
N ASP A 190 -9.29 0.05 25.02
CA ASP A 190 -9.40 -1.33 25.45
C ASP A 190 -8.34 -1.66 26.52
N LEU A 191 -7.11 -1.16 26.35
CA LEU A 191 -6.05 -1.22 27.38
C LEU A 191 -6.41 -0.45 28.66
N ARG A 192 -7.08 0.71 28.56
CA ARG A 192 -7.57 1.45 29.74
C ARG A 192 -8.67 0.69 30.48
N VAL A 193 -9.61 0.06 29.77
CA VAL A 193 -10.66 -0.77 30.38
C VAL A 193 -10.06 -2.00 31.07
N ARG A 194 -9.16 -2.73 30.39
CA ARG A 194 -8.46 -3.89 30.97
C ARG A 194 -7.66 -3.53 32.23
N SER A 195 -6.85 -2.48 32.17
CA SER A 195 -6.03 -2.03 33.32
C SER A 195 -6.82 -1.36 34.45
N ALA A 196 -8.07 -0.97 34.22
CA ALA A 196 -9.02 -0.58 35.27
C ALA A 196 -9.65 -1.81 35.93
N ALA A 197 -10.08 -2.80 35.14
CA ALA A 197 -10.65 -4.05 35.66
C ALA A 197 -9.66 -4.82 36.54
N ILE A 198 -8.40 -4.97 36.11
CA ILE A 198 -7.33 -5.62 36.89
C ILE A 198 -7.12 -4.91 38.24
N ARG A 199 -7.11 -3.56 38.26
CA ARG A 199 -6.99 -2.79 39.51
C ARG A 199 -8.17 -3.03 40.45
N ALA A 200 -9.40 -3.00 39.93
CA ALA A 200 -10.60 -3.27 40.73
C ALA A 200 -10.59 -4.69 41.33
N GLU A 201 -10.12 -5.69 40.58
CA GLU A 201 -9.99 -7.07 41.07
C GLU A 201 -8.92 -7.21 42.16
N VAL A 202 -7.76 -6.55 42.00
CA VAL A 202 -6.71 -6.51 43.02
C VAL A 202 -7.18 -5.80 44.30
N GLU A 203 -7.89 -4.68 44.17
CA GLU A 203 -8.49 -3.98 45.31
C GLU A 203 -9.55 -4.81 46.03
N ALA A 204 -10.41 -5.52 45.29
CA ALA A 204 -11.41 -6.42 45.87
C ALA A 204 -10.74 -7.58 46.63
N LYS A 205 -9.73 -8.22 46.03
CA LYS A 205 -8.93 -9.27 46.67
C LYS A 205 -8.18 -8.77 47.91
N ARG A 206 -7.70 -7.52 47.90
CA ARG A 206 -7.09 -6.86 49.08
C ARG A 206 -8.12 -6.67 50.20
N LYS A 207 -9.25 -6.01 49.91
CA LYS A 207 -10.32 -5.75 50.89
C LYS A 207 -10.87 -7.04 51.51
N ALA A 208 -10.99 -8.12 50.72
CA ALA A 208 -11.38 -9.43 51.21
C ALA A 208 -10.36 -10.05 52.19
N ARG A 209 -9.05 -9.90 51.94
CA ARG A 209 -7.98 -10.35 52.86
C ARG A 209 -7.97 -9.55 54.16
N GLU A 210 -8.16 -8.23 54.08
CA GLU A 210 -8.22 -7.34 55.24
C GLU A 210 -9.43 -7.67 56.13
N ALA A 211 -10.62 -7.90 55.54
CA ALA A 211 -11.81 -8.35 56.25
C ALA A 211 -11.63 -9.74 56.91
N ALA A 212 -11.02 -10.70 56.19
CA ALA A 212 -10.73 -12.03 56.73
C ALA A 212 -9.69 -12.03 57.86
N ALA A 213 -8.78 -11.05 57.89
CA ALA A 213 -7.85 -10.84 59.00
C ALA A 213 -8.55 -10.23 60.23
N ALA A 214 -9.38 -9.20 60.03
CA ALA A 214 -10.16 -8.57 61.10
C ALA A 214 -11.09 -9.57 61.79
N ALA A 215 -11.76 -10.45 61.02
CA ALA A 215 -12.61 -11.52 61.54
C ALA A 215 -11.86 -12.54 62.43
N ARG A 216 -10.55 -12.72 62.26
CA ARG A 216 -9.71 -13.56 63.15
C ARG A 216 -9.27 -12.80 64.39
N GLY A 217 -8.92 -11.52 64.26
CA GLY A 217 -8.47 -10.69 65.39
C GLY A 217 -9.51 -10.56 66.50
N ASN A 218 -10.79 -10.44 66.14
CA ASN A 218 -11.89 -10.33 67.10
C ASN A 218 -12.23 -11.67 67.82
N GLY A 219 -11.52 -12.76 67.52
CA GLY A 219 -11.76 -14.10 68.07
C GLY A 219 -10.98 -14.46 69.34
N GLN A 220 -9.99 -13.65 69.76
CA GLN A 220 -9.18 -13.93 70.96
C GLN A 220 -9.75 -13.34 72.26
N GLY A 221 -11.00 -12.86 72.24
CA GLY A 221 -11.70 -12.27 73.39
C GLY A 221 -12.80 -13.15 73.99
N ILE A 222 -12.59 -14.46 74.11
CA ILE A 222 -13.53 -15.37 74.80
C ILE A 222 -12.87 -15.96 76.05
N ASP A 223 -13.61 -15.88 77.16
CA ASP A 223 -13.19 -16.12 78.54
C ASP A 223 -12.66 -17.55 78.81
N SER A 224 -11.70 -17.66 79.72
CA SER A 224 -11.10 -18.92 80.18
C SER A 224 -11.97 -19.66 81.21
N ARG A 225 -13.30 -19.67 81.02
CA ARG A 225 -14.29 -20.31 81.93
C ARG A 225 -15.54 -20.80 81.20
N ASP A 226 -15.59 -22.09 80.85
CA ASP A 226 -16.16 -23.13 81.75
C ASP A 226 -15.76 -24.54 81.24
N ARG A 227 -16.27 -25.58 81.92
CA ARG A 227 -15.88 -26.98 81.80
C ARG A 227 -16.42 -27.65 80.54
N GLY A 228 -15.60 -28.53 79.96
CA GLY A 228 -16.01 -29.38 78.84
C GLY A 228 -17.00 -30.49 79.24
N ARG A 229 -17.67 -31.03 78.22
CA ARG A 229 -18.23 -32.40 78.23
C ARG A 229 -17.74 -33.15 77.00
N ILE A 230 -17.41 -34.42 77.20
CA ILE A 230 -16.83 -35.31 76.18
C ILE A 230 -17.90 -35.72 75.17
N SER A 231 -17.52 -35.77 73.89
CA SER A 231 -17.98 -36.83 72.98
C SER A 231 -16.99 -37.03 71.83
N ARG A 232 -16.67 -38.30 71.52
CA ARG A 232 -15.78 -38.68 70.40
C ARG A 232 -16.61 -38.94 69.14
N VAL A 233 -16.12 -38.48 68.00
CA VAL A 233 -16.18 -39.21 66.71
C VAL A 233 -14.79 -39.07 66.04
N GLY A 234 -14.33 -40.11 65.34
CA GLY A 234 -13.04 -40.10 64.62
C GLY A 234 -12.99 -39.07 63.48
N SER A 235 -11.82 -38.65 62.96
CA SER A 235 -10.75 -39.48 62.37
C SER A 235 -11.30 -40.41 61.28
N GLY A 236 -10.92 -40.32 60.01
CA GLY A 236 -9.98 -39.45 59.28
C GLY A 236 -10.08 -39.81 57.78
N VAL A 237 -9.08 -39.70 56.89
CA VAL A 237 -7.68 -39.24 56.95
C VAL A 237 -7.36 -38.62 55.56
N SER A 238 -6.51 -37.60 55.51
CA SER A 238 -5.97 -37.04 54.26
C SER A 238 -4.90 -37.94 53.63
N GLY A 239 -4.97 -38.21 52.34
CA GLY A 239 -3.86 -38.89 51.64
C GLY A 239 -4.04 -38.96 50.12
N GLY A 240 -3.17 -38.28 49.38
CA GLY A 240 -2.99 -38.49 47.96
C GLY A 240 -1.56 -38.96 47.67
N VAL A 241 -1.42 -40.18 47.14
CA VAL A 241 -0.22 -40.70 46.45
C VAL A 241 -0.72 -41.58 45.30
N ALA A 242 -0.03 -41.58 44.17
CA ALA A 242 -0.41 -42.38 42.99
C ALA A 242 0.22 -43.78 42.99
N ALA A 243 -0.43 -44.75 42.32
CA ALA A 243 0.23 -45.75 41.46
C ALA A 243 -0.73 -46.77 40.81
N GLY A 244 -0.46 -47.12 39.54
CA GLY A 244 -0.56 -48.50 39.04
C GLY A 244 -1.87 -49.00 38.42
N GLY A 245 -1.72 -49.95 37.48
CA GLY A 245 -2.79 -50.81 36.94
C GLY A 245 -3.21 -50.48 35.50
N ALA A 246 -3.04 -51.43 34.57
CA ALA A 246 -3.45 -51.30 33.16
C ALA A 246 -3.95 -52.64 32.58
N VAL A 247 -4.93 -52.60 31.67
CA VAL A 247 -5.29 -53.68 30.75
C VAL A 247 -5.75 -53.07 29.40
N SER A 248 -5.35 -53.72 28.29
CA SER A 248 -5.68 -53.43 26.88
C SER A 248 -7.10 -53.93 26.47
N PRO A 249 -7.60 -53.88 25.20
CA PRO A 249 -7.00 -53.51 23.89
C PRO A 249 -7.84 -52.42 23.13
N THR A 250 -7.65 -52.02 21.85
CA THR A 250 -7.11 -52.63 20.59
C THR A 250 -6.50 -51.60 19.61
N ALA A 251 -5.48 -52.03 18.83
CA ALA A 251 -5.10 -51.76 17.40
C ALA A 251 -5.35 -50.36 16.72
N THR A 252 -4.56 -49.83 15.76
CA THR A 252 -3.54 -50.36 14.78
C THR A 252 -2.44 -49.32 14.42
N ASP A 253 -1.21 -49.76 14.09
CA ASP A 253 -0.20 -49.28 13.08
C ASP A 253 0.09 -47.77 12.81
N ALA A 254 1.32 -47.29 12.46
CA ALA A 254 2.67 -47.88 12.25
C ALA A 254 3.82 -46.84 12.53
N SER A 255 5.09 -47.11 12.14
CA SER A 255 6.35 -46.44 12.61
C SER A 255 7.36 -46.11 11.46
N PRO A 256 8.60 -45.58 11.67
CA PRO A 256 9.33 -45.07 12.87
C PRO A 256 9.69 -43.55 12.76
N THR A 257 10.81 -42.88 13.14
CA THR A 257 12.25 -43.10 13.59
C THR A 257 12.77 -41.75 14.21
N ILE A 258 14.00 -41.40 14.70
CA ILE A 258 15.36 -42.00 14.79
C ILE A 258 16.18 -41.62 16.08
N ALA A 259 17.12 -40.63 16.07
CA ALA A 259 18.24 -40.48 17.04
C ALA A 259 18.95 -39.09 16.96
N ARG A 260 20.03 -38.72 17.70
CA ARG A 260 20.45 -38.80 19.14
C ARG A 260 21.86 -38.16 19.31
N ALA A 261 22.16 -37.45 20.43
CA ALA A 261 23.50 -36.91 20.77
C ALA A 261 23.74 -36.84 22.31
N SER A 262 24.99 -36.70 22.82
CA SER A 262 25.28 -36.88 24.28
C SER A 262 26.67 -36.44 24.88
N SER A 263 27.22 -35.23 24.63
CA SER A 263 28.45 -34.71 25.32
C SER A 263 28.25 -33.28 25.84
N ARG A 264 28.71 -32.81 27.03
CA ARG A 264 29.87 -33.03 27.94
C ARG A 264 31.20 -32.41 27.50
N ASP A 265 31.60 -31.35 28.21
CA ASP A 265 32.94 -30.95 28.70
C ASP A 265 32.80 -29.55 29.37
N SER A 266 33.75 -28.95 30.10
CA SER A 266 34.71 -29.38 31.15
C SER A 266 35.26 -28.07 31.81
N ALA A 267 35.93 -28.14 32.98
CA ALA A 267 36.31 -26.98 33.83
C ALA A 267 37.70 -26.34 33.43
N PRO A 268 38.42 -25.44 34.18
CA PRO A 268 38.33 -25.09 35.63
C PRO A 268 38.62 -23.62 36.10
N ASP A 269 38.43 -23.41 37.41
CA ASP A 269 39.13 -22.59 38.44
C ASP A 269 39.61 -21.12 38.27
N SER A 270 39.30 -20.28 39.29
CA SER A 270 40.29 -19.42 39.98
C SER A 270 39.85 -18.86 41.36
N SER A 271 40.27 -19.52 42.44
CA SER A 271 40.77 -18.99 43.75
C SER A 271 40.24 -17.70 44.44
N THR A 272 39.76 -17.88 45.69
CA THR A 272 40.05 -17.11 46.95
C THR A 272 39.84 -15.58 47.07
N ALA A 273 39.07 -15.17 48.09
CA ALA A 273 39.54 -14.41 49.27
C ALA A 273 38.45 -14.39 50.39
N ALA A 274 38.80 -14.01 51.62
CA ALA A 274 37.87 -13.91 52.77
C ALA A 274 38.24 -12.75 53.73
N SER A 275 37.28 -12.21 54.50
CA SER A 275 37.46 -11.81 55.93
C SER A 275 36.21 -11.11 56.55
N THR A 276 36.01 -11.32 57.85
CA THR A 276 35.40 -10.43 58.89
C THR A 276 33.99 -9.83 58.75
N THR A 277 33.15 -10.14 59.75
CA THR A 277 32.01 -9.34 60.25
C THR A 277 32.50 -8.39 61.39
N PRO A 278 31.75 -7.35 61.85
CA PRO A 278 30.64 -7.53 62.81
C PRO A 278 29.45 -6.51 62.81
N THR A 279 28.30 -6.96 63.36
CA THR A 279 27.26 -6.23 64.13
C THR A 279 26.60 -4.90 63.67
N SER A 280 25.31 -5.00 63.28
CA SER A 280 24.13 -4.26 63.83
C SER A 280 23.96 -2.72 63.65
N PRO A 281 22.73 -2.14 63.66
CA PRO A 281 21.41 -2.65 63.21
C PRO A 281 20.65 -1.67 62.25
N ALA A 282 19.42 -2.06 61.88
CA ALA A 282 18.31 -1.18 61.47
C ALA A 282 18.45 -0.32 60.18
N HIS A 283 18.19 -0.96 59.02
CA HIS A 283 17.66 -0.26 57.85
C HIS A 283 16.23 -0.71 57.53
N TYR A 284 15.35 0.25 57.25
CA TYR A 284 13.94 0.03 56.93
C TYR A 284 13.81 -0.49 55.48
N VAL A 285 13.74 -1.81 55.31
CA VAL A 285 13.60 -2.43 53.98
C VAL A 285 12.21 -2.17 53.42
N SER A 286 12.10 -1.23 52.49
CA SER A 286 10.93 -1.07 51.63
C SER A 286 10.84 -2.27 50.68
N VAL A 287 9.91 -3.18 50.95
CA VAL A 287 9.67 -4.38 50.11
C VAL A 287 8.98 -3.98 48.80
N VAL A 288 9.77 -3.43 47.87
CA VAL A 288 9.42 -3.32 46.45
C VAL A 288 9.94 -4.59 45.77
N THR A 289 9.03 -5.45 45.30
CA THR A 289 9.43 -6.72 44.68
C THR A 289 10.02 -6.48 43.28
N PRO A 290 11.12 -7.15 42.91
CA PRO A 290 11.80 -6.90 41.63
C PRO A 290 10.95 -7.24 40.40
N GLU A 291 9.96 -8.15 40.54
CA GLU A 291 8.98 -8.45 39.48
C GLU A 291 8.26 -7.19 38.96
N MET A 292 7.92 -6.24 39.84
CA MET A 292 7.23 -5.01 39.44
C MET A 292 8.07 -4.08 38.54
N HIS A 293 9.40 -4.22 38.53
CA HIS A 293 10.27 -3.45 37.62
C HIS A 293 10.40 -4.09 36.23
N ALA A 294 10.36 -5.43 36.14
CA ALA A 294 10.30 -6.12 34.84
C ALA A 294 8.98 -5.79 34.12
N ASP A 295 7.86 -5.80 34.85
CA ASP A 295 6.55 -5.46 34.30
C ASP A 295 6.49 -3.99 33.84
N ALA A 296 6.94 -3.05 34.68
CA ALA A 296 6.92 -1.61 34.37
C ALA A 296 7.78 -1.23 33.14
N THR A 297 8.93 -1.85 32.96
CA THR A 297 9.81 -1.58 31.80
C THR A 297 9.21 -2.13 30.50
N SER A 298 8.56 -3.29 30.53
CA SER A 298 7.83 -3.83 29.36
C SER A 298 6.71 -2.88 28.91
N ILE A 299 5.89 -2.39 29.86
CA ILE A 299 4.76 -1.50 29.61
C ILE A 299 5.21 -0.15 29.02
N LEU A 300 6.35 0.40 29.50
CA LEU A 300 6.91 1.63 28.93
C LEU A 300 7.35 1.45 27.47
N SER A 301 7.94 0.31 27.12
CA SER A 301 8.36 0.00 25.74
C SER A 301 7.16 -0.13 24.78
N GLU A 302 6.04 -0.73 25.22
CA GLU A 302 4.79 -0.74 24.45
C GLU A 302 4.24 0.68 24.24
N PHE A 303 4.28 1.53 25.28
CA PHE A 303 3.80 2.90 25.20
C PHE A 303 4.60 3.76 24.19
N GLU A 304 5.88 3.48 24.01
CA GLU A 304 6.75 4.16 23.05
C GLU A 304 6.43 3.75 21.61
N GLY A 305 6.28 2.44 21.34
CA GLY A 305 5.78 1.92 20.05
C GLY A 305 4.37 2.43 19.71
N LEU A 306 3.57 2.76 20.73
CA LEU A 306 2.25 3.40 20.58
C LEU A 306 2.29 4.89 20.21
N ARG A 307 3.45 5.57 20.25
CA ARG A 307 3.61 6.99 19.83
C ARG A 307 3.92 7.14 18.34
N LEU A 308 4.86 6.38 17.80
CA LEU A 308 5.30 6.53 16.40
C LEU A 308 4.27 5.97 15.40
N PRO A 309 3.91 6.68 14.31
CA PRO A 309 3.03 6.14 13.26
C PRO A 309 3.61 4.87 12.63
N ARG A 310 2.76 3.92 12.23
CA ARG A 310 3.19 2.66 11.59
C ARG A 310 3.51 2.89 10.10
N TRP A 311 4.36 3.88 9.83
CA TRP A 311 4.77 4.36 8.49
C TRP A 311 5.09 3.23 7.50
N PRO A 312 5.87 2.18 7.83
CA PRO A 312 6.14 1.08 6.90
C PRO A 312 4.88 0.38 6.36
N ARG A 313 3.81 0.28 7.17
CA ARG A 313 2.53 -0.32 6.73
C ARG A 313 1.74 0.64 5.82
N ILE A 314 1.80 1.94 6.09
CA ILE A 314 1.16 2.98 5.26
C ILE A 314 1.86 3.05 3.89
N PHE A 315 3.18 3.18 3.88
CA PHE A 315 3.98 3.19 2.64
C PHE A 315 3.89 1.87 1.88
N ALA A 316 3.93 0.70 2.54
CA ALA A 316 3.72 -0.57 1.85
C ALA A 316 2.35 -0.64 1.16
N SER A 317 1.29 -0.15 1.80
CA SER A 317 -0.06 -0.11 1.21
C SER A 317 -0.19 0.87 0.05
N LEU A 318 0.47 2.03 0.11
CA LEU A 318 0.43 3.06 -0.95
C LEU A 318 1.43 2.78 -2.09
N SER A 319 2.45 1.96 -1.85
CA SER A 319 3.49 1.64 -2.84
C SER A 319 2.95 1.02 -4.14
N MET A 320 1.78 0.38 -4.11
CA MET A 320 1.13 -0.14 -5.31
C MET A 320 0.51 0.99 -6.15
N PHE A 321 -0.13 1.98 -5.52
CA PHE A 321 -0.69 3.15 -6.20
C PHE A 321 0.42 4.01 -6.81
N TRP A 322 1.50 4.27 -6.07
CA TRP A 322 2.64 5.01 -6.60
C TRP A 322 3.36 4.27 -7.73
N LEU A 323 3.56 2.95 -7.65
CA LEU A 323 4.13 2.16 -8.75
C LEU A 323 3.23 2.14 -10.00
N LEU A 324 1.90 2.12 -9.82
CA LEU A 324 0.95 2.18 -10.94
C LEU A 324 0.98 3.54 -11.66
N CYS A 325 0.97 4.65 -10.91
CA CYS A 325 0.92 5.99 -11.50
C CYS A 325 2.29 6.57 -11.90
N TYR A 326 3.40 6.08 -11.33
CA TYR A 326 4.73 6.65 -11.53
C TYR A 326 5.13 6.74 -13.02
N PRO A 327 4.99 5.71 -13.87
CA PRO A 327 5.39 5.81 -15.28
C PRO A 327 4.55 6.80 -16.09
N GLY A 328 3.24 6.87 -15.85
CA GLY A 328 2.37 7.84 -16.54
C GLY A 328 2.70 9.29 -16.17
N VAL A 329 3.01 9.55 -14.90
CA VAL A 329 3.44 10.89 -14.43
C VAL A 329 4.86 11.21 -14.89
N SER A 330 5.80 10.26 -14.80
CA SER A 330 7.21 10.50 -15.12
C SER A 330 7.45 10.67 -16.62
N VAL A 331 6.74 9.93 -17.49
CA VAL A 331 6.79 10.13 -18.94
C VAL A 331 6.23 11.50 -19.36
N LYS A 332 5.20 12.02 -18.68
CA LYS A 332 4.72 13.39 -18.94
C LYS A 332 5.67 14.46 -18.40
N LEU A 333 6.29 14.24 -17.24
CA LEU A 333 7.20 15.19 -16.59
C LEU A 333 8.59 15.24 -17.27
N MET A 334 9.07 14.12 -17.79
CA MET A 334 10.35 14.02 -18.52
C MET A 334 10.17 14.15 -20.04
N ARG A 335 9.01 14.61 -20.53
CA ARG A 335 8.78 14.83 -21.96
C ARG A 335 9.62 16.02 -22.44
N VAL A 336 10.74 15.73 -23.10
CA VAL A 336 11.59 16.76 -23.71
C VAL A 336 10.80 17.49 -24.79
N PHE A 337 10.63 18.81 -24.61
CA PHE A 337 10.08 19.68 -25.65
C PHE A 337 11.13 19.86 -26.74
N LYS A 338 10.87 19.27 -27.91
CA LYS A 338 11.64 19.52 -29.11
C LYS A 338 11.08 20.77 -29.80
N CYS A 339 11.94 21.72 -30.13
CA CYS A 339 11.58 22.85 -30.97
C CYS A 339 11.93 22.54 -32.42
N VAL A 340 11.15 23.07 -33.37
CA VAL A 340 11.45 23.01 -34.81
C VAL A 340 11.33 24.42 -35.38
N GLU A 341 12.28 24.79 -36.24
CA GLU A 341 12.26 26.05 -36.96
C GLU A 341 11.39 25.94 -38.22
N VAL A 342 10.34 26.76 -38.31
CA VAL A 342 9.39 26.78 -39.42
C VAL A 342 9.20 28.24 -39.84
N GLN A 343 9.51 28.56 -41.10
CA GLN A 343 9.50 29.92 -41.65
C GLN A 343 10.36 30.94 -40.86
N GLY A 344 11.50 30.50 -40.28
CA GLY A 344 12.37 31.37 -39.49
C GLY A 344 11.90 31.66 -38.06
N ALA A 345 10.82 31.00 -37.61
CA ALA A 345 10.33 31.06 -36.24
C ALA A 345 10.47 29.69 -35.56
N TRP A 346 10.86 29.68 -34.29
CA TRP A 346 10.96 28.46 -33.49
C TRP A 346 9.62 28.14 -32.81
N TRP A 347 9.08 26.97 -33.09
CA TRP A 347 7.82 26.48 -32.52
C TRP A 347 8.07 25.24 -31.65
N LEU A 348 7.22 25.03 -30.64
CA LEU A 348 7.23 23.81 -29.83
C LEU A 348 6.51 22.68 -30.56
N GLU A 349 7.11 21.49 -30.68
CA GLU A 349 6.50 20.35 -31.38
C GLU A 349 5.23 19.81 -30.67
N ALA A 350 4.96 20.25 -29.44
CA ALA A 350 3.71 19.95 -28.74
C ALA A 350 2.54 20.88 -29.13
N ASP A 351 2.82 22.01 -29.78
CA ASP A 351 1.89 23.14 -29.99
C ASP A 351 1.83 23.60 -31.46
N MET A 352 2.27 22.76 -32.42
CA MET A 352 2.35 23.03 -33.88
C MET A 352 1.22 22.41 -34.70
#